data_AF-E2BBW0-F1
#
_entry.id   AF-E2BBW0-F1
#
_cell.length_a   1.000
_cell.length_b   1.000
_cell.length_c   1.000
_cell.angle_alpha   90.00
_cell.angle_beta   90.00
_cell.angle_gamma   90.00
#
_symmetry.space_group_name_H-M   'P 1'
#
loop_
_entity.id
_entity.type
_entity.pdbx_description
1 polymer ?
#
loop_
_entity_poly.entity_id
_entity_poly.type
_entity_poly.pdbx_seq_one_letter_code
_entity_poly.pdbx_strand_id
1 'polypeptide(L)'
;EHLAMPTSTVDNVTESLENSDEVLDDNSNDEVLDEDSDEVLDDNSNDEVLDEDSDEVLDDNSNDEVLDEDSDEVLDDNSNDEVLDEDSDEVLDDNSNDEVLDEDSDEVLDDNSNDEVLDEDSDEVLDDNSNDEVLDEDSDEVLDDNSNDEVLDEGSDETLNEDSDETLDEDSDMVLDKD
;
A
#
# COMPACT_ATOMS: atom_id res chain seq x y z
N GLU A 1 35.35 3.98 -37.01
CA GLU A 1 34.67 2.94 -36.23
C GLU A 1 34.40 3.49 -34.84
N HIS A 2 33.13 3.38 -34.45
CA HIS A 2 32.47 3.55 -33.15
C HIS A 2 32.90 4.69 -32.20
N LEU A 3 32.08 5.75 -32.22
CA LEU A 3 31.80 6.56 -31.04
C LEU A 3 31.12 5.65 -30.01
N ALA A 4 31.74 5.47 -28.84
CA ALA A 4 31.08 4.85 -27.69
C ALA A 4 30.21 5.94 -27.03
N MET A 5 28.92 5.64 -26.85
CA MET A 5 28.01 6.44 -26.03
C MET A 5 28.39 6.20 -24.56
N PRO A 6 28.24 7.18 -23.65
CA PRO A 6 28.34 6.88 -22.24
C PRO A 6 27.25 5.87 -21.88
N THR A 7 27.63 4.75 -21.28
CA THR A 7 26.72 3.88 -20.56
C THR A 7 26.38 4.60 -19.26
N SER A 8 25.11 4.89 -18.98
CA SER A 8 24.69 5.10 -17.59
C SER A 8 25.12 3.85 -16.85
N THR A 9 26.07 4.00 -15.93
CA THR A 9 26.13 3.09 -14.81
C THR A 9 24.95 3.53 -13.96
N VAL A 10 23.93 2.68 -13.83
CA VAL A 10 23.05 2.73 -12.65
C VAL A 10 23.99 2.28 -11.55
N ASP A 11 24.48 3.23 -10.78
CA ASP A 11 25.14 2.90 -9.52
C ASP A 11 23.95 2.72 -8.58
N ASN A 12 23.45 1.48 -8.37
CA ASN A 12 22.53 1.20 -7.27
C ASN A 12 23.27 1.65 -6.00
N VAL A 13 22.81 2.74 -5.42
CA VAL A 13 23.26 3.19 -4.11
C VAL A 13 22.41 2.43 -3.10
N THR A 14 23.02 2.13 -1.96
CA THR A 14 22.30 1.54 -0.82
C THR A 14 22.55 2.53 0.31
N GLU A 15 21.53 3.29 0.68
CA GLU A 15 21.56 4.16 1.85
C GLU A 15 21.21 3.26 3.06
N SER A 16 21.96 3.37 4.15
CA SER A 16 21.64 2.65 5.38
C SER A 16 21.82 3.60 6.53
N LEU A 17 20.72 3.88 7.18
CA LEU A 17 20.59 4.84 8.26
C LEU A 17 20.19 4.10 9.54
N GLU A 18 20.52 4.71 10.66
CA GLU A 18 20.21 4.18 11.99
C GLU A 18 19.91 5.40 12.86
N ASN A 19 18.69 5.51 13.39
CA ASN A 19 18.27 6.58 14.31
C ASN A 19 18.43 7.98 13.68
N SER A 20 17.61 8.28 12.68
CA SER A 20 17.55 9.61 12.03
C SER A 20 16.30 10.37 12.49
N ASP A 21 16.27 11.69 12.25
CA ASP A 21 15.00 12.45 12.41
C ASP A 21 14.22 12.45 11.07
N GLU A 22 14.87 12.12 9.95
CA GLU A 22 14.32 12.25 8.58
C GLU A 22 15.28 11.51 7.62
N VAL A 23 14.75 10.61 6.79
CA VAL A 23 15.43 9.95 5.66
C VAL A 23 14.89 10.54 4.37
N LEU A 24 15.80 10.97 3.48
CA LEU A 24 15.45 11.47 2.16
C LEU A 24 16.34 10.78 1.13
N ASP A 25 15.75 10.02 0.23
CA ASP A 25 16.47 9.56 -0.96
C ASP A 25 16.11 10.37 -2.22
N ASP A 26 17.15 10.63 -3.04
CA ASP A 26 17.05 11.40 -4.30
C ASP A 26 17.69 10.68 -5.50
N ASN A 27 17.92 9.37 -5.36
CA ASN A 27 18.56 8.49 -6.33
C ASN A 27 17.59 7.42 -6.86
N SER A 28 17.31 7.45 -8.16
CA SER A 28 16.52 6.34 -8.74
C SER A 28 17.32 5.04 -8.93
N ASN A 29 16.63 3.91 -8.78
CA ASN A 29 17.10 2.53 -8.95
C ASN A 29 18.12 2.07 -7.89
N ASP A 30 17.73 2.19 -6.64
CA ASP A 30 18.48 2.25 -5.40
C ASP A 30 17.70 1.50 -4.30
N GLU A 31 18.21 1.47 -3.07
CA GLU A 31 17.66 0.71 -1.93
C GLU A 31 17.88 1.54 -0.67
N VAL A 32 16.80 1.90 0.01
CA VAL A 32 16.81 2.65 1.26
C VAL A 32 16.57 1.66 2.39
N LEU A 33 17.52 1.62 3.35
CA LEU A 33 17.38 0.84 4.57
C LEU A 33 17.37 1.78 5.77
N ASP A 34 16.22 1.97 6.39
CA ASP A 34 16.11 2.61 7.69
C ASP A 34 15.75 1.59 8.79
N GLU A 35 15.89 2.00 10.04
CA GLU A 35 15.68 1.11 11.21
C GLU A 35 14.91 1.87 12.31
N ASP A 36 14.90 3.21 12.28
CA ASP A 36 14.36 4.07 13.33
C ASP A 36 14.49 5.53 12.84
N SER A 37 13.38 6.12 12.39
CA SER A 37 13.29 7.53 11.95
C SER A 37 11.94 8.16 12.27
N ASP A 38 11.86 9.49 12.34
CA ASP A 38 10.53 10.13 12.45
C ASP A 38 9.82 10.16 11.07
N GLU A 39 10.54 10.10 9.94
CA GLU A 39 9.96 10.26 8.58
C GLU A 39 10.90 9.63 7.53
N VAL A 40 10.37 8.81 6.62
CA VAL A 40 11.07 8.26 5.46
C VAL A 40 10.41 8.75 4.19
N LEU A 41 11.17 9.44 3.32
CA LEU A 41 10.69 9.94 2.04
C LEU A 41 11.54 9.42 0.88
N ASP A 42 10.90 8.75 -0.08
CA ASP A 42 11.47 8.48 -1.41
C ASP A 42 10.76 9.29 -2.51
N ASP A 43 11.55 10.02 -3.30
CA ASP A 43 11.11 10.82 -4.45
C ASP A 43 11.76 10.31 -5.75
N ASN A 44 12.10 9.01 -5.83
CA ASN A 44 12.51 8.37 -7.07
C ASN A 44 11.84 7.03 -7.37
N SER A 45 11.88 6.69 -8.66
CA SER A 45 11.23 5.49 -9.19
C SER A 45 12.18 4.30 -9.38
N ASN A 46 11.62 3.10 -9.19
CA ASN A 46 12.24 1.77 -9.24
C ASN A 46 13.24 1.47 -8.11
N ASP A 47 12.93 1.96 -6.93
CA ASP A 47 13.59 1.89 -5.65
C ASP A 47 12.93 0.82 -4.76
N GLU A 48 13.63 0.43 -3.69
CA GLU A 48 13.15 -0.51 -2.67
C GLU A 48 13.35 0.21 -1.32
N VAL A 49 12.26 0.51 -0.61
CA VAL A 49 12.30 1.13 0.72
C VAL A 49 12.03 0.05 1.77
N LEU A 50 13.00 -0.20 2.64
CA LEU A 50 12.84 -1.05 3.81
C LEU A 50 12.94 -0.18 5.07
N ASP A 51 11.83 -0.05 5.79
CA ASP A 51 11.76 0.59 7.09
C ASP A 51 11.35 -0.42 8.19
N GLU A 52 11.78 -0.17 9.42
CA GLU A 52 11.46 -1.06 10.56
C GLU A 52 10.68 -0.32 11.65
N ASP A 53 10.79 1.01 11.74
CA ASP A 53 10.14 1.83 12.77
C ASP A 53 10.17 3.30 12.33
N SER A 54 9.03 3.86 11.92
CA SER A 54 8.90 5.31 11.73
C SER A 54 7.54 5.90 12.10
N ASP A 55 7.44 7.23 12.22
CA ASP A 55 6.11 7.85 12.37
C ASP A 55 5.42 7.98 10.98
N GLU A 56 6.13 7.99 9.85
CA GLU A 56 5.56 8.27 8.52
C GLU A 56 6.49 7.75 7.39
N VAL A 57 5.98 6.88 6.52
CA VAL A 57 6.64 6.43 5.29
C VAL A 57 5.90 6.98 4.09
N LEU A 58 6.56 7.80 3.26
CA LEU A 58 5.99 8.30 2.01
C LEU A 58 6.82 7.86 0.80
N ASP A 59 6.16 7.19 -0.15
CA ASP A 59 6.68 7.01 -1.49
C ASP A 59 5.85 7.80 -2.52
N ASP A 60 6.51 8.69 -3.25
CA ASP A 60 5.90 9.49 -4.33
C ASP A 60 6.44 9.04 -5.69
N ASN A 61 6.64 7.72 -5.92
CA ASN A 61 7.09 7.20 -7.22
C ASN A 61 6.59 5.84 -7.67
N SER A 62 6.71 5.63 -8.99
CA SER A 62 6.17 4.46 -9.67
C SER A 62 7.18 3.30 -9.81
N ASN A 63 6.68 2.07 -9.67
CA ASN A 63 7.39 0.79 -9.78
C ASN A 63 8.42 0.50 -8.68
N ASP A 64 8.12 0.93 -7.48
CA ASP A 64 8.78 0.85 -6.20
C ASP A 64 8.19 -0.31 -5.36
N GLU A 65 8.91 -0.67 -4.29
CA GLU A 65 8.50 -1.68 -3.31
C GLU A 65 8.76 -1.07 -1.93
N VAL A 66 7.69 -0.87 -1.16
CA VAL A 66 7.74 -0.34 0.21
C VAL A 66 7.47 -1.48 1.17
N LEU A 67 8.45 -1.81 2.01
CA LEU A 67 8.30 -2.74 3.11
C LEU A 67 8.46 -1.98 4.41
N ASP A 68 7.40 -1.90 5.20
CA ASP A 68 7.38 -1.32 6.54
C ASP A 68 6.97 -2.36 7.59
N GLU A 69 7.49 -2.24 8.81
CA GLU A 69 7.19 -3.18 9.91
C GLU A 69 6.40 -2.50 11.05
N ASP A 70 6.53 -1.19 11.24
CA ASP A 70 5.85 -0.44 12.30
C ASP A 70 5.85 1.06 11.94
N SER A 71 4.68 1.61 11.59
CA SER A 71 4.54 3.07 11.47
C SER A 71 3.19 3.65 11.89
N ASP A 72 3.12 4.96 12.12
CA ASP A 72 1.81 5.60 12.32
C ASP A 72 1.08 5.81 10.96
N GLU A 73 1.79 5.92 9.82
CA GLU A 73 1.18 6.24 8.51
C GLU A 73 2.07 5.78 7.34
N VAL A 74 1.54 4.94 6.45
CA VAL A 74 2.16 4.56 5.17
C VAL A 74 1.37 5.17 4.03
N LEU A 75 2.00 6.04 3.23
CA LEU A 75 1.38 6.60 2.03
C LEU A 75 2.18 6.24 0.77
N ASP A 76 1.47 5.67 -0.21
CA ASP A 76 1.93 5.58 -1.59
C ASP A 76 1.05 6.46 -2.49
N ASP A 77 1.66 7.34 -3.30
CA ASP A 77 0.98 8.26 -4.24
C ASP A 77 1.39 7.97 -5.71
N ASN A 78 1.99 6.80 -6.02
CA ASN A 78 2.25 6.41 -7.40
C ASN A 78 1.94 4.95 -7.83
N SER A 79 1.96 4.73 -9.16
CA SER A 79 1.41 3.51 -9.79
C SER A 79 2.42 2.39 -10.11
N ASN A 80 1.93 1.16 -10.05
CA ASN A 80 2.59 -0.15 -10.24
C ASN A 80 3.60 -0.53 -9.15
N ASP A 81 3.26 -0.23 -7.92
CA ASP A 81 3.97 -0.34 -6.67
C ASP A 81 3.46 -1.53 -5.84
N GLU A 82 4.24 -1.95 -4.86
CA GLU A 82 3.91 -3.02 -3.92
C GLU A 82 4.18 -2.48 -2.51
N VAL A 83 3.13 -2.33 -1.70
CA VAL A 83 3.21 -1.88 -0.31
C VAL A 83 2.94 -3.08 0.58
N LEU A 84 3.94 -3.46 1.38
CA LEU A 84 3.79 -4.45 2.44
C LEU A 84 3.98 -3.74 3.78
N ASP A 85 2.94 -3.74 4.60
CA ASP A 85 2.95 -3.22 5.96
C ASP A 85 2.56 -4.31 6.97
N GLU A 86 3.16 -4.28 8.17
CA GLU A 86 2.89 -5.27 9.23
C GLU A 86 2.09 -4.67 10.40
N ASP A 87 2.26 -3.38 10.72
CA ASP A 87 1.56 -2.71 11.83
C ASP A 87 1.54 -1.20 11.55
N SER A 88 0.36 -0.64 11.26
CA SER A 88 0.21 0.82 11.21
C SER A 88 -1.13 1.39 11.70
N ASP A 89 -1.17 2.68 12.01
CA ASP A 89 -2.46 3.34 12.29
C ASP A 89 -3.22 3.62 10.97
N GLU A 90 -2.57 3.83 9.82
CA GLU A 90 -3.22 4.17 8.54
C GLU A 90 -2.35 3.77 7.33
N VAL A 91 -2.90 2.95 6.42
CA VAL A 91 -2.30 2.63 5.11
C VAL A 91 -3.13 3.29 4.01
N LEU A 92 -2.53 4.20 3.24
CA LEU A 92 -3.19 4.86 2.11
C LEU A 92 -2.46 4.57 0.80
N ASP A 93 -3.20 4.02 -0.15
CA ASP A 93 -2.79 3.91 -1.55
C ASP A 93 -3.71 4.76 -2.45
N ASP A 94 -3.18 5.82 -3.04
CA ASP A 94 -3.90 6.66 -4.03
C ASP A 94 -3.47 6.26 -5.45
N ASN A 95 -3.35 4.96 -5.76
CA ASN A 95 -2.77 4.51 -7.06
C ASN A 95 -3.35 3.28 -7.75
N SER A 96 -2.95 3.14 -9.02
CA SER A 96 -3.55 2.18 -9.95
C SER A 96 -2.55 1.08 -10.34
N ASN A 97 -3.03 -0.16 -10.33
CA ASN A 97 -2.31 -1.40 -10.61
C ASN A 97 -1.25 -1.77 -9.56
N ASP A 98 -1.60 -1.56 -8.30
CA ASP A 98 -0.82 -1.70 -7.08
C ASP A 98 -1.29 -2.92 -6.28
N GLU A 99 -0.43 -3.37 -5.38
CA GLU A 99 -0.69 -4.47 -4.46
C GLU A 99 -0.39 -3.97 -3.05
N VAL A 100 -1.43 -3.87 -2.21
CA VAL A 100 -1.34 -3.48 -0.81
C VAL A 100 -1.58 -4.72 0.03
N LEU A 101 -0.57 -5.11 0.81
CA LEU A 101 -0.67 -6.17 1.80
C LEU A 101 -0.46 -5.57 3.19
N ASP A 102 -1.46 -5.69 4.05
CA ASP A 102 -1.43 -5.19 5.43
C ASP A 102 -1.76 -6.33 6.41
N GLU A 103 -1.02 -6.42 7.53
CA GLU A 103 -1.24 -7.44 8.57
C GLU A 103 -2.06 -6.92 9.76
N ASP A 104 -1.95 -5.64 10.14
CA ASP A 104 -2.67 -5.04 11.28
C ASP A 104 -2.73 -3.50 11.11
N SER A 105 -3.92 -2.94 10.87
CA SER A 105 -4.07 -1.48 10.90
C SER A 105 -5.39 -0.94 11.45
N ASP A 106 -5.43 0.34 11.82
CA ASP A 106 -6.69 0.99 12.18
C ASP A 106 -7.53 1.34 10.91
N GLU A 107 -6.92 1.66 9.77
CA GLU A 107 -7.63 2.06 8.53
C GLU A 107 -6.78 1.76 7.27
N VAL A 108 -7.35 1.01 6.32
CA VAL A 108 -6.79 0.78 4.98
C VAL A 108 -7.65 1.49 3.93
N LEU A 109 -7.07 2.45 3.20
CA LEU A 109 -7.77 3.15 2.10
C LEU A 109 -7.06 2.93 0.77
N ASP A 110 -7.84 2.48 -0.21
CA ASP A 110 -7.45 2.47 -1.62
C ASP A 110 -8.39 3.40 -2.43
N ASP A 111 -7.83 4.43 -3.10
CA ASP A 111 -8.56 5.43 -3.92
C ASP A 111 -8.24 5.33 -5.44
N ASN A 112 -7.64 4.23 -5.93
CA ASN A 112 -7.50 4.00 -7.38
C ASN A 112 -7.75 2.56 -7.91
N SER A 113 -7.64 2.42 -9.24
CA SER A 113 -8.22 1.28 -9.98
C SER A 113 -7.22 0.22 -10.48
N ASN A 114 -7.72 -1.02 -10.51
CA ASN A 114 -7.09 -2.30 -10.85
C ASN A 114 -6.07 -2.81 -9.82
N ASP A 115 -6.41 -2.67 -8.55
CA ASP A 115 -5.59 -2.89 -7.38
C ASP A 115 -6.00 -4.18 -6.66
N GLU A 116 -5.07 -4.72 -5.87
CA GLU A 116 -5.29 -5.89 -5.01
C GLU A 116 -4.96 -5.48 -3.57
N VAL A 117 -5.99 -5.42 -2.73
CA VAL A 117 -5.87 -5.12 -1.30
C VAL A 117 -6.10 -6.40 -0.52
N LEU A 118 -5.07 -6.85 0.20
CA LEU A 118 -5.17 -7.95 1.15
C LEU A 118 -4.90 -7.43 2.57
N ASP A 119 -5.90 -7.53 3.43
CA ASP A 119 -5.85 -7.09 4.82
C ASP A 119 -6.16 -8.27 5.77
N GLU A 120 -5.34 -8.47 6.82
CA GLU A 120 -5.54 -9.55 7.81
C GLU A 120 -6.38 -9.10 9.03
N ASP A 121 -6.23 -7.87 9.52
CA ASP A 121 -6.95 -7.34 10.70
C ASP A 121 -6.99 -5.80 10.62
N SER A 122 -8.18 -5.21 10.45
CA SER A 122 -8.33 -3.76 10.57
C SER A 122 -9.63 -3.26 11.20
N ASP A 123 -9.68 -2.00 11.61
CA ASP A 123 -10.94 -1.39 12.06
C ASP A 123 -11.83 -1.01 10.84
N GLU A 124 -11.25 -0.57 9.71
CA GLU A 124 -11.99 -0.12 8.52
C GLU A 124 -11.18 -0.33 7.21
N VAL A 125 -11.75 -1.05 6.24
CA VAL A 125 -11.22 -1.17 4.87
C VAL A 125 -12.13 -0.42 3.91
N LEU A 126 -11.60 0.59 3.22
CA LEU A 126 -12.33 1.35 2.19
C LEU A 126 -11.66 1.23 0.82
N ASP A 127 -12.44 0.79 -0.14
CA ASP A 127 -12.10 0.82 -1.56
C ASP A 127 -13.12 1.69 -2.33
N ASP A 128 -12.68 2.84 -2.87
CA ASP A 128 -13.52 3.73 -3.70
C ASP A 128 -13.25 3.52 -5.21
N ASN A 129 -12.99 2.28 -5.66
CA ASN A 129 -12.54 2.05 -7.04
C ASN A 129 -13.06 0.84 -7.80
N SER A 130 -12.67 0.77 -9.08
CA SER A 130 -13.23 -0.17 -10.04
C SER A 130 -12.18 -1.15 -10.57
N ASN A 131 -12.65 -2.39 -10.69
CA ASN A 131 -11.93 -3.60 -11.09
C ASN A 131 -10.88 -4.08 -10.09
N ASP A 132 -11.19 -3.97 -8.82
CA ASP A 132 -10.31 -4.24 -7.68
C ASP A 132 -10.66 -5.58 -7.01
N GLU A 133 -9.69 -6.17 -6.34
CA GLU A 133 -9.85 -7.39 -5.54
C GLU A 133 -9.51 -7.05 -4.08
N VAL A 134 -10.54 -7.03 -3.23
CA VAL A 134 -10.40 -6.77 -1.79
C VAL A 134 -10.60 -8.08 -1.05
N LEU A 135 -9.57 -8.55 -0.35
CA LEU A 135 -9.62 -9.69 0.55
C LEU A 135 -9.35 -9.23 1.98
N ASP A 136 -10.36 -9.32 2.84
CA ASP A 136 -10.27 -8.97 4.26
C ASP A 136 -10.57 -10.20 5.14
N GLU A 137 -9.67 -10.51 6.10
CA GLU A 137 -9.87 -11.63 7.04
C GLU A 137 -10.69 -11.24 8.29
N ASP A 138 -10.51 -10.05 8.87
CA ASP A 138 -11.20 -9.58 10.08
C ASP A 138 -11.24 -8.04 10.15
N SER A 139 -12.35 -7.42 9.74
CA SER A 139 -12.55 -5.97 9.93
C SER A 139 -13.78 -5.57 10.73
N ASP A 140 -13.84 -4.35 11.28
CA ASP A 140 -15.10 -3.83 11.86
C ASP A 140 -16.07 -3.39 10.72
N GLU A 141 -15.56 -2.79 9.65
CA GLU A 141 -16.33 -2.32 8.47
C GLU A 141 -15.54 -2.46 7.15
N VAL A 142 -16.16 -3.06 6.11
CA VAL A 142 -15.62 -3.11 4.74
C VAL A 142 -16.56 -2.37 3.80
N LEU A 143 -16.07 -1.32 3.14
CA LEU A 143 -16.83 -0.54 2.16
C LEU A 143 -16.18 -0.58 0.78
N ASP A 144 -16.94 -1.07 -0.21
CA ASP A 144 -16.62 -0.95 -1.64
C ASP A 144 -17.74 -0.15 -2.33
N ASP A 145 -17.40 1.03 -2.86
CA ASP A 145 -18.37 1.97 -3.44
C ASP A 145 -18.48 1.89 -4.99
N ASN A 146 -17.86 0.90 -5.65
CA ASN A 146 -17.72 0.92 -7.12
C ASN A 146 -17.96 -0.45 -7.81
N SER A 147 -17.61 -0.51 -9.11
CA SER A 147 -18.14 -1.49 -10.06
C SER A 147 -17.06 -2.41 -10.64
N ASN A 148 -17.43 -3.70 -10.69
CA ASN A 148 -16.64 -4.84 -11.18
C ASN A 148 -15.59 -5.36 -10.19
N ASP A 149 -15.79 -5.08 -8.93
CA ASP A 149 -14.89 -5.47 -7.86
C ASP A 149 -15.29 -6.85 -7.33
N GLU A 150 -14.29 -7.59 -6.84
CA GLU A 150 -14.45 -8.85 -6.14
C GLU A 150 -14.07 -8.64 -4.67
N VAL A 151 -15.07 -8.57 -3.80
CA VAL A 151 -14.86 -8.45 -2.34
C VAL A 151 -15.10 -9.80 -1.67
N LEU A 152 -14.06 -10.33 -1.02
CA LEU A 152 -14.16 -11.49 -0.13
C LEU A 152 -13.81 -11.07 1.30
N ASP A 153 -14.78 -11.20 2.20
CA ASP A 153 -14.66 -10.81 3.61
C ASP A 153 -15.00 -12.02 4.50
N GLU A 154 -14.08 -12.42 5.36
CA GLU A 154 -14.25 -13.59 6.25
C GLU A 154 -14.73 -13.25 7.67
N GLY A 155 -14.75 -11.97 8.07
CA GLY A 155 -14.79 -11.59 9.49
C GLY A 155 -15.68 -10.41 9.88
N SER A 156 -16.13 -9.58 8.94
CA SER A 156 -16.56 -8.23 9.33
C SER A 156 -17.89 -8.07 10.06
N ASP A 157 -18.06 -6.99 10.81
CA ASP A 157 -19.34 -6.65 11.45
C ASP A 157 -20.35 -6.05 10.42
N GLU A 158 -19.88 -5.23 9.47
CA GLU A 158 -20.66 -4.62 8.38
C GLU A 158 -19.90 -4.57 7.04
N THR A 159 -20.49 -5.13 5.99
CA THR A 159 -19.94 -5.08 4.62
C THR A 159 -20.93 -4.36 3.70
N LEU A 160 -20.53 -3.21 3.16
CA LEU A 160 -21.32 -2.47 2.17
C LEU A 160 -20.65 -2.56 0.81
N ASN A 161 -21.47 -2.90 -0.17
CA ASN A 161 -21.03 -2.89 -1.56
C ASN A 161 -22.07 -2.18 -2.42
N GLU A 162 -21.75 -0.99 -2.94
CA GLU A 162 -22.72 -0.17 -3.67
C GLU A 162 -22.98 -0.62 -5.10
N ASP A 163 -22.07 -1.33 -5.77
CA ASP A 163 -22.17 -1.55 -7.22
C ASP A 163 -21.71 -2.96 -7.72
N SER A 164 -21.25 -3.87 -6.86
CA SER A 164 -20.48 -5.05 -7.30
C SER A 164 -21.24 -6.24 -7.88
N ASP A 165 -20.52 -6.90 -8.79
CA ASP A 165 -20.93 -8.07 -9.55
C ASP A 165 -20.91 -9.36 -8.67
N GLU A 166 -19.96 -9.49 -7.72
CA GLU A 166 -19.83 -10.64 -6.78
C GLU A 166 -19.24 -10.22 -5.40
N THR A 167 -20.03 -10.31 -4.33
CA THR A 167 -19.56 -10.24 -2.93
C THR A 167 -19.69 -11.61 -2.26
N LEU A 168 -18.66 -12.02 -1.50
CA LEU A 168 -18.74 -13.20 -0.63
C LEU A 168 -18.36 -12.81 0.79
N ASP A 169 -19.28 -13.08 1.69
CA ASP A 169 -19.07 -12.86 3.11
C ASP A 169 -19.45 -14.12 3.88
N GLU A 170 -18.50 -14.66 4.64
CA GLU A 170 -18.68 -15.91 5.37
C GLU A 170 -19.34 -15.76 6.75
N ASP A 171 -19.13 -14.64 7.46
CA ASP A 171 -19.50 -14.49 8.87
C ASP A 171 -20.17 -13.16 9.30
N SER A 172 -20.41 -12.19 8.40
CA SER A 172 -21.02 -10.89 8.73
C SER A 172 -22.32 -10.94 9.49
N ASP A 173 -22.49 -9.95 10.36
CA ASP A 173 -23.78 -9.59 10.90
C ASP A 173 -24.66 -8.86 9.87
N MET A 174 -24.10 -8.07 8.93
CA MET A 174 -24.85 -7.33 7.90
C MET A 174 -24.12 -7.08 6.56
N VAL A 175 -24.57 -7.77 5.50
CA VAL A 175 -24.19 -7.47 4.10
C VAL A 175 -25.26 -6.64 3.38
N LEU A 176 -24.88 -5.55 2.69
CA LEU A 176 -25.79 -4.69 1.92
C LEU A 176 -25.31 -4.40 0.48
N ASP A 177 -25.69 -5.27 -0.46
CA ASP A 177 -25.52 -5.00 -1.90
C ASP A 177 -26.62 -4.07 -2.46
N LYS A 178 -26.26 -2.98 -3.16
CA LYS A 178 -27.24 -2.05 -3.79
C LYS A 178 -27.36 -2.20 -5.32
N ASP A 179 -28.34 -2.99 -5.80
CA ASP A 179 -28.75 -3.11 -7.24
C ASP A 179 -28.93 -1.78 -8.04
#